data_AF-A0A7Y0AGE4-F1
#
_entry.id   AF-A0A7Y0AGE4-F1
#
_cell.length_a   1.000
_cell.length_b   1.000
_cell.length_c   1.000
_cell.angle_alpha   90.00
_cell.angle_beta   90.00
_cell.angle_gamma   90.00
#
_symmetry.space_group_name_H-M   'P 1'
#
loop_
_entity.id
_entity.type
_entity.pdbx_description
1 polymer ?
#
loop_
_entity_poly.entity_id
_entity_poly.type
_entity_poly.pdbx_seq_one_letter_code
_entity_poly.pdbx_strand_id
1 'polypeptide(L)'
;MKFDKSLARTVLMALGVVSFVIGVYQTVLQKDLGRNYWIFMVSLACWLPLNYWRQQDARRAKEAEVAQQVAELNRPKKQKKKGARR
;
A
#
# COMPACT_ATOMS: atom_id res chain seq x y z
N MET A 1 18.73 5.34 -14.63
CA MET A 1 17.30 5.27 -15.01
C MET A 1 16.47 5.36 -13.73
N LYS A 2 15.62 6.40 -13.57
CA LYS A 2 14.72 6.52 -12.42
C LYS A 2 13.54 5.55 -12.64
N PHE A 3 13.47 4.48 -11.87
CA PHE A 3 12.32 3.57 -11.92
C PHE A 3 11.11 4.28 -11.33
N ASP A 4 10.11 4.52 -12.16
CA ASP A 4 8.83 5.05 -11.71
C ASP A 4 8.11 3.99 -10.89
N LYS A 5 8.17 4.15 -9.57
CA LYS A 5 7.57 3.22 -8.61
C LYS A 5 6.06 3.11 -8.82
N SER A 6 5.43 4.17 -9.31
CA SER A 6 4.01 4.19 -9.70
C SER A 6 3.74 3.29 -10.91
N LEU A 7 4.55 3.40 -11.97
CA LEU A 7 4.39 2.62 -13.19
C LEU A 7 4.62 1.12 -12.94
N ALA A 8 5.65 0.78 -12.17
CA ALA A 8 5.91 -0.60 -11.76
C ALA A 8 4.73 -1.20 -10.96
N ARG A 9 4.07 -0.39 -10.12
CA ARG A 9 2.90 -0.80 -9.32
C ARG A 9 1.72 -1.15 -10.20
N THR A 10 1.43 -0.31 -11.20
CA THR A 10 0.35 -0.54 -12.17
C THR A 10 0.61 -1.78 -13.02
N VAL A 11 1.85 -1.96 -13.49
CA VAL A 11 2.23 -3.13 -14.30
C VAL A 11 2.15 -4.42 -13.49
N LEU A 12 2.68 -4.44 -12.26
CA LEU A 12 2.57 -5.59 -11.35
C LEU A 12 1.10 -5.92 -11.05
N MET A 13 0.24 -4.91 -10.95
CA MET A 13 -1.19 -5.13 -10.69
C MET A 13 -1.87 -5.77 -11.90
N ALA A 14 -1.63 -5.23 -13.09
CA ALA A 14 -2.17 -5.78 -14.33
C ALA A 14 -1.69 -7.23 -14.55
N LEU A 15 -0.39 -7.49 -14.37
CA LEU A 15 0.17 -8.84 -14.48
C LEU A 15 -0.38 -9.80 -13.42
N GLY A 16 -0.56 -9.34 -12.18
CA GLY A 16 -1.16 -10.14 -11.11
C GLY A 16 -2.60 -10.56 -11.43
N VAL A 17 -3.43 -9.65 -11.95
CA VAL A 17 -4.81 -9.94 -12.33
C VAL A 17 -4.88 -10.86 -13.54
N VAL A 18 -4.10 -10.58 -14.59
CA VAL A 18 -4.09 -11.41 -15.82
C VAL A 18 -3.62 -12.83 -15.51
N SER A 19 -2.54 -12.99 -14.74
CA SER A 19 -2.06 -14.31 -14.30
C SER A 19 -3.09 -15.06 -13.46
N PHE A 20 -3.85 -14.35 -12.60
CA PHE A 20 -4.96 -14.95 -11.86
C PHE A 20 -6.06 -15.48 -12.78
N VAL A 21 -6.51 -14.67 -13.75
CA VAL A 21 -7.55 -15.07 -14.72
C VAL A 21 -7.09 -16.28 -15.54
N ILE A 22 -5.84 -16.28 -16.01
CA ILE A 22 -5.26 -17.42 -16.74
C ILE A 22 -5.21 -18.67 -15.86
N GLY A 23 -4.79 -18.52 -14.60
CA GLY A 23 -4.74 -19.62 -13.63
C GLY A 23 -6.12 -20.22 -13.38
N VAL A 24 -7.14 -19.38 -13.15
CA VAL A 24 -8.53 -19.83 -12.98
C VAL A 24 -9.03 -20.55 -14.24
N TYR A 25 -8.80 -19.97 -15.43
CA TYR A 25 -9.21 -20.58 -16.69
C TYR A 25 -8.59 -21.96 -16.90
N GLN A 26 -7.27 -22.09 -16.73
CA GLN A 26 -6.59 -23.38 -16.86
C GLN A 26 -7.05 -24.39 -15.81
N THR A 27 -7.30 -23.94 -14.58
CA THR A 27 -7.77 -24.82 -13.50
C THR A 27 -9.15 -25.38 -13.77
N VAL A 28 -10.06 -24.54 -14.29
CA VAL A 28 -11.42 -24.96 -14.67
C VAL A 28 -11.38 -25.90 -15.88
N LEU A 29 -10.52 -25.61 -16.87
CA LEU A 29 -10.45 -26.38 -18.11
C LEU A 29 -9.77 -27.74 -17.91
N GLN A 30 -8.67 -27.81 -17.16
CA GLN A 30 -7.87 -29.02 -17.00
C GLN A 30 -8.25 -29.84 -15.76
N LYS A 31 -9.06 -29.30 -14.82
CA LYS A 31 -9.39 -29.92 -13.51
C LYS A 31 -8.16 -30.36 -12.69
N ASP A 32 -6.97 -29.95 -13.08
CA ASP A 32 -5.70 -30.28 -12.45
C ASP A 32 -5.18 -29.06 -11.68
N LEU A 33 -5.47 -29.01 -10.38
CA LEU A 33 -4.96 -27.95 -9.50
C LEU A 33 -3.44 -28.02 -9.33
N GLY A 34 -2.88 -29.23 -9.25
CA GLY A 34 -1.46 -29.43 -8.95
C GLY A 34 -0.54 -28.88 -10.04
N ARG A 35 -0.91 -29.08 -11.31
CA ARG A 35 -0.12 -28.59 -12.45
C ARG A 35 -0.28 -27.09 -12.70
N ASN A 36 -1.38 -26.49 -12.25
CA ASN A 36 -1.68 -25.06 -12.45
C ASN A 36 -1.38 -24.20 -11.21
N TYR A 37 -1.03 -24.82 -10.08
CA TYR A 37 -0.63 -24.15 -8.84
C TYR A 37 0.47 -23.09 -9.02
N TRP A 38 1.43 -23.34 -9.93
CA TRP A 38 2.54 -22.40 -10.16
C TRP A 38 2.05 -21.04 -10.71
N ILE A 39 0.95 -21.01 -11.46
CA ILE A 39 0.38 -19.75 -11.99
C ILE A 39 -0.22 -18.91 -10.85
N PHE A 40 -0.82 -19.58 -9.86
CA PHE A 40 -1.26 -18.91 -8.64
C PHE A 40 -0.08 -18.38 -7.83
N MET A 41 1.05 -19.11 -7.78
CA MET A 41 2.28 -18.61 -7.16
C MET A 41 2.81 -17.36 -7.87
N VAL A 42 2.75 -17.30 -9.22
CA VAL A 42 3.16 -16.11 -9.99
C VAL A 42 2.22 -14.93 -9.72
N SER A 43 0.92 -15.18 -9.67
CA SER A 43 -0.06 -14.14 -9.32
C SER A 43 0.17 -13.60 -7.91
N LEU A 44 0.40 -14.47 -6.93
CA LEU A 44 0.74 -14.10 -5.56
C LEU A 44 2.07 -13.35 -5.47
N ALA A 45 3.07 -13.76 -6.25
CA ALA A 45 4.37 -13.08 -6.32
C ALA A 45 4.24 -11.66 -6.88
N CYS A 46 3.31 -11.42 -7.81
CA CYS A 46 2.98 -10.05 -8.24
C CYS A 46 2.25 -9.25 -7.15
N TRP A 47 1.46 -9.91 -6.31
CA TRP A 47 0.62 -9.24 -5.31
C TRP A 47 1.35 -8.88 -4.01
N LEU A 48 2.32 -9.70 -3.58
CA LEU A 48 3.18 -9.48 -2.41
C LEU A 48 3.86 -8.10 -2.37
N PRO A 49 4.63 -7.68 -3.39
CA PRO A 49 5.31 -6.38 -3.40
C PRO A 49 4.30 -5.21 -3.45
N LEU A 50 3.19 -5.39 -4.16
CA LEU A 50 2.08 -4.43 -4.22
C LEU A 50 1.48 -4.17 -2.83
N ASN A 51 1.19 -5.25 -2.10
CA ASN A 51 0.61 -5.18 -0.77
C ASN A 51 1.61 -4.62 0.26
N TYR A 52 2.88 -5.02 0.14
CA TYR A 52 3.96 -4.47 0.98
C TYR A 52 4.11 -2.96 0.81
N TRP A 53 4.08 -2.45 -0.43
CA TRP A 53 4.11 -1.01 -0.66
C TRP A 53 2.85 -0.31 -0.12
N ARG A 54 1.67 -0.94 -0.23
CA ARG A 54 0.43 -0.37 0.33
C ARG A 54 0.49 -0.25 1.85
N GLN A 55 1.06 -1.25 2.52
CA GLN A 55 1.26 -1.19 3.97
C GLN A 55 2.27 -0.11 4.37
N GLN A 56 3.34 0.09 3.59
CA GLN A 56 4.28 1.18 3.84
C GLN A 56 3.62 2.56 3.69
N ASP A 57 2.83 2.76 2.64
CA ASP A 57 2.08 4.02 2.46
C ASP A 57 1.07 4.23 3.59
N ALA A 58 0.35 3.18 4.01
CA ALA A 58 -0.58 3.26 5.12
C ALA A 58 0.11 3.59 6.45
N ARG A 59 1.33 3.08 6.71
CA ARG A 59 2.11 3.43 7.89
C ARG A 59 2.59 4.88 7.84
N ARG A 60 3.08 5.35 6.70
CA ARG A 60 3.49 6.74 6.50
C ARG A 60 2.32 7.73 6.64
N ALA A 61 1.13 7.37 6.15
CA ALA A 61 -0.07 8.17 6.33
C ALA A 61 -0.46 8.29 7.82
N LYS A 62 -0.38 7.18 8.57
CA LYS A 62 -0.63 7.18 10.01
C LYS A 62 0.40 8.01 10.78
N GLU A 63 1.69 7.92 10.42
CA GLU A 63 2.74 8.74 11.02
C GLU A 63 2.56 10.24 10.74
N ALA A 64 2.14 10.60 9.53
CA ALA A 64 1.83 11.97 9.17
C ALA A 64 0.62 12.52 9.95
N GLU A 65 -0.42 11.70 10.13
CA GLU A 65 -1.60 12.07 10.93
C GLU A 65 -1.24 12.25 12.42
N VAL A 66 -0.44 11.34 12.99
CA VAL A 66 0.06 11.45 14.36
C VAL A 66 0.96 12.69 14.53
N ALA A 67 1.83 12.98 13.56
CA ALA A 67 2.66 14.18 13.59
C ALA A 67 1.83 15.46 13.54
N GLN A 68 0.74 15.49 12.76
CA GLN A 68 -0.20 16.62 12.76
C GLN A 68 -0.93 16.76 14.09
N GLN A 69 -1.40 15.66 14.67
CA GLN A 69 -2.06 15.68 15.98
C GLN A 69 -1.11 16.15 17.10
N VAL A 70 0.14 15.68 17.12
CA VAL A 70 1.14 16.12 18.09
C VAL A 70 1.49 17.60 17.87
N ALA A 71 1.61 18.06 16.62
CA ALA A 71 1.87 19.46 16.31
C ALA A 71 0.72 20.38 16.75
N GLU A 72 -0.52 19.92 16.65
CA GLU A 72 -1.71 20.65 17.13
C GLU A 72 -1.81 20.65 18.66
N LEU A 73 -1.53 19.51 19.30
CA LEU A 73 -1.53 19.38 20.77
C LEU A 73 -0.39 20.17 21.43
N ASN A 74 0.76 20.26 20.76
CA ASN A 74 1.95 21.00 21.20
C ASN A 74 1.92 22.47 20.75
N ARG A 75 0.84 22.97 20.13
CA ARG A 75 0.65 24.41 19.98
C ARG A 75 0.56 25.01 21.39
N PRO A 76 1.53 25.84 21.81
CA PRO A 76 1.48 26.44 23.13
C PRO A 76 0.22 27.30 23.19
N LYS A 77 -0.69 26.99 24.12
CA LYS A 77 -1.75 27.92 24.54
C LYS A 77 -1.05 29.25 24.75
N LYS A 78 -1.32 30.24 23.88
CA LYS A 78 -0.87 31.62 24.05
C LYS A 78 -1.05 31.96 25.52
N GLN A 79 0.06 32.01 26.25
CA GLN A 79 0.07 32.52 27.60
C GLN A 79 -0.51 33.93 27.47
N LYS A 80 -1.76 34.12 27.89
CA LYS A 80 -2.26 35.42 28.33
C LYS A 80 -1.42 35.79 29.56
N LYS A 81 -0.17 36.18 29.34
CA LYS A 81 0.70 36.70 30.39
C LYS A 81 0.24 38.12 30.65
N LYS A 82 -0.57 38.24 31.70
CA LYS A 82 -0.60 39.29 32.72
C LYS A 82 -0.27 40.73 32.29
N GLY A 83 -1.31 41.56 32.30
CA GLY A 83 -1.37 42.83 33.05
C GLY A 83 -0.67 44.05 32.47
N ALA A 84 -1.44 45.11 32.15
CA ALA A 84 -0.99 46.50 32.26
C ALA A 84 -2.17 47.50 32.11
N ARG A 85 -2.14 48.52 32.98
CA ARG A 85 -2.94 49.76 33.06
C ARG A 85 -4.27 49.65 33.81
N ARG A 86 -4.32 50.05 35.09
CA ARG A 86 -4.13 51.39 35.73
C ARG A 86 -5.51 51.89 36.12
#